data_AF-A0A959JRK6-F1
#
_entry.id   AF-A0A959JRK6-F1
#
_cell.length_a   1.000
_cell.length_b   1.000
_cell.length_c   1.000
_cell.angle_alpha   90.00
_cell.angle_beta   90.00
_cell.angle_gamma   90.00
#
_symmetry.space_group_name_H-M   'P 1'
#
loop_
_entity.id
_entity.type
_entity.pdbx_description
1 polymer ?
#
loop_
_entity_poly.entity_id
_entity_poly.type
_entity_poly.pdbx_seq_one_letter_code
_entity_poly.pdbx_strand_id
1 'polypeptide(L)' 'MRFLFAFFLILVYQLSFSNTFIVGPNETYLTPNALYQANVIGSGDTILIHAGTYTGNEALAVWR' A
#
# COMPACT_ATOMS: atom_id res chain seq x y z
N MET A 1 -15.07 32.84 -12.49
CA MET A 1 -15.72 31.98 -11.48
C MET A 1 -16.15 30.61 -12.00
N ARG A 2 -16.83 30.52 -13.17
CA ARG A 2 -17.34 29.24 -13.72
C ARG A 2 -16.25 28.21 -14.11
N PHE A 3 -15.10 28.66 -14.62
CA PHE A 3 -13.97 27.77 -14.98
C PHE A 3 -13.13 27.30 -13.78
N LEU A 4 -13.13 28.05 -12.66
CA LEU A 4 -12.40 27.68 -11.45
C LEU A 4 -13.05 26.47 -10.76
N PHE A 5 -14.39 26.39 -10.80
CA PHE A 5 -15.14 25.29 -10.21
C PHE A 5 -14.93 23.96 -10.94
N ALA A 6 -14.79 24.01 -12.27
CA ALA A 6 -14.49 22.83 -13.09
C ALA A 6 -13.06 22.32 -12.87
N PHE A 7 -12.08 23.22 -12.68
CA PHE A 7 -10.71 22.85 -12.34
C PHE A 7 -10.62 22.18 -10.96
N PHE A 8 -11.40 22.66 -9.98
CA PHE A 8 -11.49 22.05 -8.66
C PHE A 8 -12.09 20.64 -8.70
N LEU A 9 -13.11 20.41 -9.55
CA LEU A 9 -13.77 19.10 -9.72
C LEU A 9 -12.87 18.02 -10.34
N ILE A 10 -11.96 18.40 -11.25
CA ILE A 10 -10.97 17.48 -11.84
C ILE A 10 -9.88 17.10 -10.82
N LEU A 11 -9.58 17.98 -9.86
CA LEU A 11 -8.61 17.72 -8.80
C LEU A 11 -9.13 16.71 -7.75
N VAL A 12 -10.44 16.64 -7.51
CA VAL A 12 -11.05 15.68 -6.55
C VAL A 12 -11.18 14.27 -7.13
N TYR A 13 -11.01 14.11 -8.45
CA TYR A 13 -10.90 12.84 -9.13
C TYR A 13 -9.53 12.18 -8.93
N GLN A 14 -8.85 12.40 -7.78
CA GLN A 14 -7.67 11.63 -7.40
C GLN A 14 -8.10 10.20 -7.05
N LEU A 15 -8.40 9.46 -8.12
CA LEU A 15 -8.12 8.08 -8.39
C LEU A 15 -7.87 7.24 -7.14
N SER A 16 -8.95 6.63 -6.63
CA SER A 16 -8.88 5.45 -5.77
C SER A 16 -8.32 4.29 -6.58
N PHE A 17 -7.00 4.26 -6.76
CA PHE A 17 -6.30 3.10 -7.27
C PHE A 17 -5.97 2.17 -6.11
N SER A 18 -6.35 0.92 -6.25
CA SER A 18 -5.86 -0.17 -5.40
C SER A 18 -4.45 -0.54 -5.86
N ASN A 19 -3.48 -0.42 -4.96
CA ASN A 19 -2.12 -0.89 -5.16
C ASN A 19 -2.01 -2.36 -4.79
N THR A 20 -1.07 -3.07 -5.41
CA THR A 20 -0.66 -4.40 -4.96
C THR A 20 0.76 -4.32 -4.44
N PHE A 21 0.93 -4.64 -3.15
CA PHE A 21 2.23 -4.73 -2.50
C PHE A 21 2.67 -6.19 -2.43
N ILE A 22 3.89 -6.46 -2.88
CA ILE A 22 4.46 -7.81 -2.85
C ILE A 22 5.52 -7.87 -1.75
N VAL A 23 5.37 -8.86 -0.86
CA VAL A 23 6.30 -9.17 0.21
C VAL A 23 7.02 -10.46 -0.13
N GLY A 24 8.35 -10.45 -0.05
CA GLY A 24 9.16 -11.64 -0.30
C GLY A 24 10.66 -11.36 -0.27
N PRO A 25 11.49 -12.41 -0.16
CA PRO A 25 12.94 -12.29 -0.01
C PRO A 25 13.65 -11.63 -1.21
N ASN A 26 12.98 -11.55 -2.37
CA ASN A 26 13.49 -10.91 -3.59
C ASN A 26 12.69 -9.65 -3.97
N GLU A 27 11.82 -9.17 -3.09
CA GLU A 27 10.90 -8.06 -3.36
C GLU A 27 11.34 -6.78 -2.65
N THR A 28 10.71 -5.67 -3.01
CA THR A 28 10.93 -4.37 -2.33
C THR A 28 10.69 -4.45 -0.84
N TYR A 29 9.68 -5.21 -0.40
CA TYR A 29 9.40 -5.45 1.00
C TYR A 29 9.80 -6.87 1.37
N LEU A 30 10.92 -7.01 2.07
CA LEU A 30 11.50 -8.31 2.38
C LEU A 30 10.66 -9.12 3.38
N THR A 31 9.91 -8.44 4.24
CA THR A 31 9.14 -9.08 5.32
C THR A 31 7.79 -8.37 5.50
N PRO A 32 6.77 -9.05 6.06
CA PRO A 32 5.51 -8.41 6.40
C PRO A 32 5.69 -7.18 7.31
N ASN A 33 6.61 -7.26 8.28
CA ASN A 33 6.90 -6.13 9.17
C ASN A 33 7.53 -4.94 8.43
N ALA A 34 8.39 -5.18 7.44
CA ALA A 34 8.97 -4.11 6.64
C ALA A 34 7.91 -3.32 5.87
N LEU A 35 6.93 -4.01 5.26
CA LEU A 35 5.79 -3.35 4.61
C LEU A 35 4.91 -2.61 5.62
N TYR A 36 4.65 -3.21 6.78
CA TYR A 36 3.91 -2.56 7.86
C TYR A 36 4.57 -1.26 8.32
N GLN A 37 5.89 -1.29 8.57
CA GLN A 37 6.65 -0.11 9.00
C GLN A 37 6.71 0.99 7.95
N ALA A 38 6.59 0.64 6.65
CA ALA A 38 6.54 1.62 5.59
C ALA A 38 5.28 2.50 5.65
N ASN A 39 4.19 2.02 6.26
CA ASN A 39 2.95 2.78 6.49
C ASN A 39 2.40 3.43 5.20
N VAL A 40 2.44 2.67 4.10
CA VAL A 40 2.00 3.10 2.76
C VAL A 40 0.70 2.43 2.30
N ILE A 41 0.22 1.42 3.03
CA ILE A 41 -1.00 0.69 2.69
C ILE A 41 -2.21 1.57 3.01
N GLY A 42 -3.12 1.68 2.05
CA GLY A 42 -4.42 2.28 2.20
C GLY A 42 -5.56 1.28 2.03
N SER A 43 -6.77 1.72 2.39
CA SER A 43 -7.98 0.93 2.20
C SER A 43 -8.19 0.57 0.73
N GLY A 44 -8.42 -0.71 0.48
CA GLY A 44 -8.64 -1.25 -0.86
C GLY A 44 -7.38 -1.80 -1.54
N ASP A 45 -6.20 -1.61 -0.96
CA ASP A 45 -4.97 -2.22 -1.46
C ASP A 45 -4.94 -3.75 -1.22
N THR A 46 -4.13 -4.43 -2.03
CA THR A 46 -3.88 -5.88 -1.93
C THR A 46 -2.45 -6.13 -1.46
N ILE A 47 -2.27 -7.10 -0.56
CA ILE A 47 -0.97 -7.57 -0.11
C ILE A 47 -0.79 -9.01 -0.58
N LEU A 48 0.27 -9.27 -1.35
CA LEU A 48 0.66 -10.60 -1.79
C LEU A 48 1.96 -11.00 -1.07
N ILE A 49 1.94 -12.10 -0.33
CA ILE A 49 3.10 -12.58 0.41
C ILE A 49 3.63 -13.85 -0.27
N HIS A 50 4.81 -13.76 -0.85
CA HIS A 50 5.51 -14.91 -1.40
C HIS A 50 5.95 -15.89 -0.31
N ALA A 51 6.04 -17.16 -0.69
CA ALA A 51 6.53 -18.20 0.20
C ALA A 51 7.95 -17.87 0.69
N GLY A 52 8.13 -17.96 2.00
CA GLY A 52 9.37 -17.66 2.69
C GLY A 52 9.25 -17.99 4.16
N THR A 53 10.38 -18.12 4.85
CA THR A 53 10.41 -18.28 6.31
C THR A 53 10.52 -16.90 6.94
N TYR A 54 9.42 -16.43 7.53
CA TYR A 54 9.37 -15.20 8.32
C TYR A 54 9.19 -15.59 9.79
N THR A 55 10.03 -15.08 10.68
CA THR A 55 9.98 -15.47 12.11
C THR A 55 10.17 -14.27 13.02
N GLY A 56 9.67 -14.39 14.26
CA GLY A 56 9.79 -13.32 15.25
C GLY A 56 9.13 -12.03 14.77
N ASN A 57 9.82 -10.90 14.98
CA ASN A 57 9.31 -9.57 14.64
C ASN A 57 9.08 -9.38 13.13
N GLU A 58 9.83 -10.05 12.27
CA GLU A 58 9.70 -9.93 10.81
C GLU A 58 8.36 -10.42 10.29
N ALA A 59 7.77 -11.42 10.96
CA ALA A 59 6.46 -11.97 10.61
C ALA A 59 5.28 -11.12 11.14
N LEU A 60 5.53 -10.15 12.02
CA LEU A 60 4.49 -9.36 12.66
C LEU A 60 4.08 -8.19 11.77
N ALA A 61 2.79 -8.01 11.54
CA ALA A 61 2.24 -6.84 10.88
C ALA A 61 0.81 -6.60 11.37
N VAL A 62 0.43 -5.31 11.51
CA VAL A 62 -0.94 -4.90 11.86
C VAL A 62 -1.45 -4.00 10.75
N TRP A 63 -2.25 -4.58 9.85
CA TRP A 63 -2.79 -3.87 8.70
C TRP A 63 -3.89 -2.89 9.14
N ARG A 64 -3.93 -1.72 8.53
CA ARG A 64 -4.84 -0.61 8.85
C ARG A 64 -5.47 -0.06 7.58
#